data_AF-A0A950CVD7-F1
#
_entry.id   AF-A0A950CVD7-F1
#
_cell.length_a   1.000
_cell.length_b   1.000
_cell.length_c   1.000
_cell.angle_alpha   90.00
_cell.angle_beta   90.00
_cell.angle_gamma   90.00
#
_symmetry.space_group_name_H-M   'P 1'
#
loop_
_entity.id
_entity.type
_entity.pdbx_description
1 polymer ?
#
loop_
_entity_poly.entity_id
_entity_poly.type
_entity_poly.pdbx_seq_one_letter_code
_entity_poly.pdbx_strand_id
1 'polypeptide(L)'
;MNSPATGSDMHPDQSMLALYSRRDLPLTTRWRLKHHIARCEQCERQVALFLSAYTALNREAHDQTLTGFEAIADWPCLEREMLGNIGVGLAAARCIDNVGRKRAWITRAALVLAGLALFIVGWMTHIPNQETRHLATSVRRLVGLERPAINGIVVQSTPDGISVRTQQATLTILHPASAVVSVSGSSAMAARYVDEDTGQVTITNVYGQ
;
A
#
# COMPACT_ATOMS: atom_id res chain seq x y z
N MET A 1 2.05 -42.35 20.95
CA MET A 1 3.25 -43.22 20.95
C MET A 1 4.20 -42.67 19.91
N ASN A 2 5.24 -41.98 20.39
CA ASN A 2 6.27 -41.35 19.55
C ASN A 2 7.35 -42.39 19.26
N SER A 3 7.60 -42.69 17.98
CA SER A 3 8.80 -43.41 17.54
C SER A 3 9.83 -42.43 16.97
N PRO A 4 11.13 -42.62 17.26
CA PRO A 4 12.17 -41.66 16.94
C PRO A 4 12.63 -41.77 15.48
N ALA A 5 12.93 -40.62 14.87
CA ALA A 5 13.55 -40.52 13.56
C ALA A 5 15.02 -40.98 13.61
N THR A 6 15.34 -42.04 12.85
CA THR A 6 16.71 -42.51 12.58
C THR A 6 17.08 -42.19 11.13
N GLY A 7 18.15 -41.42 10.94
CA GLY A 7 18.53 -40.80 9.67
C GLY A 7 19.20 -41.71 8.63
N SER A 8 18.42 -42.59 7.99
CA SER A 8 18.89 -43.38 6.83
C SER A 8 17.89 -43.49 5.66
N ASP A 9 16.75 -42.78 5.67
CA ASP A 9 15.69 -42.93 4.64
C ASP A 9 15.33 -41.63 3.90
N MET A 10 16.12 -40.57 4.04
CA MET A 10 15.86 -39.30 3.34
C MET A 10 16.70 -39.18 2.06
N HIS A 11 16.09 -39.53 0.93
CA HIS A 11 16.64 -39.22 -0.39
C HIS A 11 16.47 -37.72 -0.70
N PRO A 12 17.44 -37.09 -1.38
CA PRO A 12 17.30 -35.74 -1.89
C PRO A 12 16.09 -35.62 -2.83
N ASP A 13 15.47 -34.44 -2.82
CA ASP A 13 14.37 -34.14 -3.73
C ASP A 13 14.77 -34.32 -5.21
N GLN A 14 13.82 -34.74 -6.05
CA GLN A 14 14.04 -35.03 -7.46
C GLN A 14 14.52 -33.80 -8.23
N SER A 15 14.03 -32.61 -7.87
CA SER A 15 14.46 -31.35 -8.47
C SER A 15 15.96 -31.09 -8.24
N MET A 16 16.47 -31.40 -7.04
CA MET A 16 17.90 -31.28 -6.73
C MET A 16 18.74 -32.29 -7.51
N LEU A 17 18.27 -33.52 -7.70
CA LEU A 17 18.98 -34.52 -8.52
C LEU A 17 19.01 -34.12 -10.00
N ALA A 18 17.93 -33.53 -10.52
CA ALA A 18 17.88 -32.97 -11.87
C ALA A 18 18.87 -31.81 -12.04
N LEU A 19 18.88 -30.84 -11.12
CA LEU A 19 19.85 -29.73 -11.14
C LEU A 19 21.29 -30.21 -10.95
N TYR A 20 21.51 -31.24 -10.14
CA TYR A 20 22.83 -31.86 -9.98
C TYR A 20 23.33 -32.45 -11.29
N SER A 21 22.46 -33.13 -12.06
CA SER A 21 22.82 -33.74 -13.35
C SER A 21 23.36 -32.74 -14.37
N ARG A 22 22.89 -31.48 -14.30
CA ARG A 22 23.29 -30.37 -15.19
C ARG A 22 24.38 -29.47 -14.63
N ARG A 23 24.81 -29.73 -13.38
CA ARG A 23 25.75 -28.89 -12.62
C ARG A 23 25.22 -27.48 -12.31
N ASP A 24 23.90 -27.33 -12.27
CA ASP A 24 23.21 -26.05 -11.99
C ASP A 24 23.00 -25.77 -10.49
N LEU A 25 23.52 -26.64 -9.62
CA LEU A 25 23.50 -26.42 -8.19
C LEU A 25 24.67 -25.57 -7.70
N PRO A 26 24.48 -24.76 -6.64
CA PRO A 26 25.57 -24.14 -5.90
C PRO A 26 26.62 -25.17 -5.49
N LEU A 27 27.89 -24.78 -5.57
CA LEU A 27 29.04 -25.68 -5.37
C LEU A 27 28.97 -26.48 -4.05
N THR A 28 28.54 -25.83 -2.96
CA THR A 28 28.42 -26.44 -1.62
C THR A 28 27.39 -27.57 -1.58
N THR A 29 26.19 -27.31 -2.11
CA THR A 29 25.11 -28.31 -2.22
C THR A 29 25.52 -29.46 -3.14
N ARG A 30 26.20 -29.14 -4.25
CA ARG A 30 26.70 -30.13 -5.20
C ARG A 30 27.67 -31.11 -4.56
N TRP A 31 28.59 -30.65 -3.71
CA TRP A 31 29.52 -31.54 -3.00
C TRP A 31 28.82 -32.49 -2.02
N ARG A 32 27.82 -32.00 -1.27
CA ARG A 32 27.02 -32.84 -0.35
C ARG A 32 26.22 -33.90 -1.11
N LEU A 33 25.54 -33.50 -2.19
CA LEU A 33 24.78 -34.42 -3.04
C LEU A 33 25.70 -35.45 -3.70
N LYS A 34 26.86 -35.04 -4.21
CA LYS A 34 27.86 -35.95 -4.79
C LYS A 34 28.23 -37.08 -3.83
N HIS A 35 28.46 -36.74 -2.56
CA HIS A 35 28.81 -37.72 -1.53
C HIS A 35 27.64 -38.66 -1.20
N HIS A 36 26.40 -38.16 -1.15
CA HIS A 36 25.21 -39.01 -0.98
C HIS A 36 25.02 -39.95 -2.17
N ILE A 37 25.09 -39.42 -3.40
CA ILE A 37 24.91 -40.19 -4.64
C ILE A 37 25.95 -41.32 -4.74
N ALA A 38 27.20 -41.06 -4.36
CA ALA A 38 28.26 -42.07 -4.35
C ALA A 38 28.01 -43.25 -3.38
N ARG A 39 27.04 -43.12 -2.47
CA ARG A 39 26.68 -44.16 -1.48
C ARG A 39 25.26 -44.69 -1.65
N CYS A 40 24.51 -44.19 -2.63
CA CYS A 40 23.09 -44.45 -2.78
C CYS A 40 22.78 -44.80 -4.25
N GLU A 41 22.65 -46.10 -4.53
CA GLU A 41 22.39 -46.61 -5.88
C GLU A 41 21.10 -46.05 -6.49
N GLN A 42 20.08 -45.78 -5.68
CA GLN A 42 18.81 -45.22 -6.15
C GLN A 42 18.99 -43.80 -6.69
N CYS A 43 19.70 -42.94 -5.96
CA CYS A 43 19.96 -41.58 -6.40
C CYS A 43 20.95 -41.53 -7.57
N GLU A 44 21.92 -42.45 -7.62
CA GLU A 44 22.80 -42.62 -8.78
C GLU A 44 22.02 -42.98 -10.04
N ARG A 45 21.10 -43.96 -9.93
CA ARG A 45 20.23 -44.37 -11.04
C ARG A 45 19.34 -43.23 -11.53
N GLN A 46 18.75 -42.44 -10.62
CA GLN A 46 17.94 -41.28 -10.99
C GLN A 46 18.74 -40.21 -11.73
N VAL A 47 19.96 -39.90 -11.28
CA VAL A 47 20.84 -38.95 -11.97
C VAL A 47 21.24 -39.47 -13.36
N ALA A 48 21.52 -40.77 -13.49
CA ALA A 48 21.81 -41.38 -14.79
C ALA A 48 20.62 -41.30 -15.76
N LEU A 49 19.39 -41.49 -15.25
CA LEU A 49 18.17 -41.32 -16.04
C LEU A 49 18.03 -39.87 -16.54
N PHE A 50 18.19 -38.87 -15.68
CA PHE A 50 18.14 -37.46 -16.10
C PHE A 50 19.22 -37.12 -17.12
N LEU A 51 20.44 -37.64 -16.95
CA LEU A 51 21.52 -37.43 -17.92
C LEU A 51 21.17 -38.06 -19.27
N SER A 52 20.63 -39.28 -19.29
CA SER A 52 20.24 -39.96 -20.52
C SER A 52 19.10 -39.25 -21.25
N ALA A 53 18.06 -38.83 -20.53
CA ALA A 53 16.94 -38.06 -21.06
C ALA A 53 17.43 -36.74 -21.67
N TYR A 54 18.33 -36.04 -20.98
CA TYR A 54 18.92 -34.83 -21.52
C TYR A 54 19.72 -35.09 -22.80
N THR A 55 20.58 -36.11 -22.82
CA THR A 55 21.36 -36.42 -24.03
C THR A 55 20.48 -36.81 -25.23
N ALA A 56 19.35 -37.48 -24.97
CA ALA A 56 18.37 -37.81 -25.99
C ALA A 56 17.70 -36.55 -26.55
N LEU A 57 17.22 -35.66 -25.67
CA LEU A 57 16.64 -34.37 -26.07
C LEU A 57 17.65 -33.47 -26.79
N ASN A 58 18.92 -33.47 -26.39
CA ASN A 58 19.95 -32.66 -27.05
C ASN A 58 20.29 -33.20 -28.45
N ARG A 59 20.27 -34.52 -28.62
CA ARG A 59 20.43 -35.16 -29.94
C ARG A 59 19.23 -34.85 -30.84
N GLU A 60 18.02 -35.01 -30.31
CA GLU A 60 16.79 -34.68 -31.01
C GLU A 60 16.73 -33.20 -31.39
N ALA A 61 17.13 -32.30 -30.49
CA ALA A 61 17.25 -30.88 -30.81
C ALA A 61 18.22 -30.67 -31.97
N HIS A 62 19.42 -31.24 -31.94
CA HIS A 62 20.36 -31.12 -33.06
C HIS A 62 19.82 -31.68 -34.38
N ASP A 63 19.07 -32.78 -34.33
CA ASP A 63 18.57 -33.46 -35.53
C ASP A 63 17.26 -32.83 -36.09
N GLN A 64 16.39 -32.31 -35.21
CA GLN A 64 15.05 -31.82 -35.59
C GLN A 64 14.92 -30.29 -35.63
N THR A 65 15.74 -29.52 -34.90
CA THR A 65 15.58 -28.05 -34.87
C THR A 65 16.21 -27.30 -36.04
N LEU A 66 16.84 -27.99 -37.01
CA LEU A 66 17.51 -27.34 -38.15
C LEU A 66 16.76 -27.40 -39.49
N THR A 67 15.52 -27.90 -39.54
CA THR A 67 14.70 -27.80 -40.77
C THR A 67 13.84 -26.52 -40.82
N GLY A 68 13.68 -25.81 -39.69
CA GLY A 68 13.00 -24.52 -39.63
C GLY A 68 13.94 -23.31 -39.48
N PHE A 69 15.23 -23.54 -39.20
CA PHE A 69 16.20 -22.50 -38.85
C PHE A 69 16.99 -21.92 -40.04
N GLU A 70 16.84 -22.48 -41.25
CA GLU A 70 17.39 -21.85 -42.47
C GLU A 70 16.84 -20.43 -42.68
N ALA A 71 15.65 -20.11 -42.14
CA ALA A 71 15.10 -18.76 -42.16
C ALA A 71 15.80 -17.77 -41.20
N ILE A 72 16.56 -18.23 -40.20
CA ILE A 72 17.29 -17.40 -39.22
C ILE A 72 18.81 -17.40 -39.51
N ALA A 73 19.26 -18.01 -40.62
CA ALA A 73 20.67 -18.08 -40.98
C ALA A 73 21.31 -16.69 -41.22
N ASP A 74 20.53 -15.67 -41.57
CA ASP A 74 21.01 -14.30 -41.74
C ASP A 74 20.65 -13.43 -40.51
N TRP A 75 21.34 -13.72 -39.41
CA TRP A 75 21.19 -12.96 -38.17
C TRP A 75 21.45 -11.44 -38.36
N PRO A 76 22.44 -11.02 -39.18
CA PRO A 76 22.59 -9.61 -39.54
C PRO A 76 21.39 -9.00 -40.27
N CYS A 77 20.69 -9.75 -41.13
CA CYS A 77 19.47 -9.28 -41.78
C CYS A 77 18.34 -9.10 -40.77
N LEU A 78 18.09 -10.09 -39.92
CA LEU A 78 17.04 -10.03 -38.91
C LEU A 78 17.31 -8.93 -37.86
N GLU A 79 18.56 -8.76 -37.44
CA GLU A 79 18.97 -7.64 -36.59
C GLU A 79 18.64 -6.30 -37.26
N ARG A 80 18.97 -6.15 -38.54
CA ARG A 80 18.69 -4.92 -39.31
C ARG A 80 17.19 -4.66 -39.44
N GLU A 81 16.40 -5.69 -39.70
CA GLU A 81 14.94 -5.58 -39.78
C GLU A 81 14.32 -5.16 -38.44
N MET A 82 14.75 -5.77 -37.34
CA MET A 82 14.25 -5.44 -36.00
C MET A 82 14.63 -4.03 -35.56
N LEU A 83 15.89 -3.62 -35.78
CA LEU A 83 16.33 -2.25 -35.50
C LEU A 83 15.61 -1.23 -36.39
N GLY A 84 15.37 -1.57 -37.65
CA GLY A 84 14.57 -0.77 -38.57
C GLY A 84 13.14 -0.54 -38.06
N ASN A 85 12.46 -1.62 -37.64
CA ASN A 85 11.10 -1.55 -37.11
C ASN A 85 11.01 -0.70 -35.84
N ILE A 86 11.97 -0.87 -34.92
CA ILE A 86 12.06 -0.05 -33.70
C ILE A 86 12.31 1.42 -34.06
N GLY A 87 13.18 1.69 -35.03
CA GLY A 87 13.48 3.03 -35.52
C GLY A 87 12.26 3.74 -36.11
N VAL A 88 11.47 3.04 -36.93
CA VAL A 88 10.21 3.55 -37.49
C VAL A 88 9.19 3.84 -36.39
N GLY A 89 9.02 2.94 -35.42
CA GLY A 89 8.14 3.14 -34.27
C GLY A 89 8.52 4.38 -33.45
N LEU A 90 9.82 4.58 -33.19
CA LEU A 90 10.35 5.75 -32.49
C LEU A 90 10.18 7.05 -33.29
N ALA A 91 10.31 7.00 -34.61
CA ALA A 91 10.07 8.16 -35.47
C ALA A 91 8.58 8.54 -35.47
N ALA A 92 7.69 7.56 -35.62
CA ALA A 92 6.25 7.76 -35.55
C ALA A 92 5.79 8.33 -34.19
N ALA A 93 6.33 7.80 -33.09
CA ALA A 93 6.05 8.31 -31.75
C ALA A 93 6.47 9.79 -31.61
N ARG A 94 7.66 10.15 -32.10
CA ARG A 94 8.14 11.55 -32.09
C ARG A 94 7.29 12.47 -32.95
N CYS A 95 6.76 12.00 -34.07
CA CYS A 95 5.84 12.78 -34.91
C CYS A 95 4.52 13.10 -34.17
N ILE A 96 4.07 12.24 -33.26
CA ILE A 96 2.78 12.38 -32.56
C ILE A 96 2.92 13.07 -31.19
N ASP A 97 4.10 13.06 -30.57
CA ASP A 97 4.32 13.56 -29.19
C ASP A 97 3.89 15.03 -28.97
N ASN A 98 3.85 15.83 -30.04
CA ASN A 98 3.43 17.24 -29.99
C ASN A 98 2.03 17.53 -30.56
N VAL A 99 1.33 16.54 -31.12
CA VAL A 99 0.02 16.74 -31.75
C VAL A 99 -1.06 16.68 -30.66
N GLY A 100 -1.56 17.85 -30.26
CA GLY A 100 -2.75 17.98 -29.40
C GLY A 100 -2.50 18.10 -27.89
N ARG A 101 -1.28 17.88 -27.39
CA ARG A 101 -0.97 17.95 -25.94
C ARG A 101 -1.26 19.32 -25.33
N LYS A 102 -0.93 20.42 -26.04
CA LYS A 102 -1.19 21.79 -25.58
C LYS A 102 -2.69 22.14 -25.59
N ARG A 103 -3.41 21.77 -26.66
CA ARG A 103 -4.85 22.04 -26.78
C ARG A 103 -5.66 21.27 -25.76
N ALA A 104 -5.32 19.99 -25.51
CA ALA A 104 -5.97 19.17 -24.50
C ALA A 104 -5.70 19.64 -23.06
N TRP A 105 -4.51 20.19 -22.78
CA TRP A 105 -4.21 20.74 -21.47
C TRP A 105 -5.01 22.02 -21.18
N ILE A 106 -5.12 22.92 -22.16
CA ILE A 106 -5.93 24.14 -22.03
C ILE A 106 -7.41 23.81 -21.83
N THR A 107 -7.97 22.87 -22.59
CA THR A 107 -9.40 22.49 -22.43
C THR A 107 -9.66 21.79 -21.10
N ARG A 108 -8.74 20.93 -20.63
CA ARG A 108 -8.83 20.30 -19.31
C ARG A 108 -8.73 21.33 -18.18
N ALA A 109 -7.78 22.26 -18.27
CA ALA A 109 -7.63 23.33 -17.29
C ALA A 109 -8.88 24.23 -17.25
N ALA A 110 -9.45 24.57 -18.40
CA ALA A 110 -10.69 25.34 -18.49
C ALA A 110 -11.87 24.60 -17.84
N LEU A 111 -12.02 23.29 -18.07
CA LEU A 111 -13.06 22.47 -17.45
C LEU A 111 -12.90 22.39 -15.92
N VAL A 112 -11.67 22.23 -15.43
CA VAL A 112 -11.40 22.21 -13.99
C VAL A 112 -11.73 23.56 -13.35
N LEU A 113 -11.32 24.67 -13.98
CA LEU A 113 -11.63 26.02 -13.52
C LEU A 113 -13.14 26.28 -13.52
N ALA A 114 -13.85 25.86 -14.56
CA ALA A 114 -15.30 26.00 -14.64
C ALA A 114 -16.01 25.18 -13.54
N GLY A 115 -15.56 23.94 -13.30
CA GLY A 115 -16.09 23.10 -12.22
C GLY A 115 -15.82 23.68 -10.83
N LEU A 116 -14.61 24.22 -10.60
CA LEU A 116 -14.26 24.87 -9.34
C LEU A 116 -15.09 26.14 -9.11
N ALA A 117 -15.30 26.94 -10.15
CA ALA A 117 -16.14 28.13 -10.08
C ALA A 117 -17.59 27.78 -9.73
N LEU A 118 -18.16 26.75 -10.39
CA LEU A 118 -19.50 26.25 -10.06
C LEU A 118 -19.57 25.70 -8.63
N PHE A 119 -18.54 25.00 -8.17
CA PHE A 119 -18.46 24.52 -6.79
C PHE A 119 -18.45 25.67 -5.78
N ILE A 120 -17.64 26.71 -6.02
CA ILE A 120 -17.57 27.90 -5.14
C ILE A 120 -18.91 28.63 -5.11
N VAL A 121 -19.54 28.81 -6.28
CA VAL A 121 -20.85 29.46 -6.38
C VAL A 121 -21.91 28.63 -5.65
N GLY A 122 -21.94 27.31 -5.87
CA GLY A 122 -22.84 26.40 -5.17
C GLY A 122 -22.60 26.37 -3.66
N TRP A 123 -21.34 26.40 -3.24
CA TRP A 123 -20.95 26.47 -1.83
C TRP A 123 -21.45 27.77 -1.19
N MET A 124 -21.32 28.89 -1.89
CA MET A 124 -21.74 30.21 -1.40
C MET A 124 -23.27 30.36 -1.35
N THR A 125 -24.00 29.71 -2.26
CA THR A 125 -25.47 29.79 -2.30
C THR A 125 -26.16 28.78 -1.38
N HIS A 126 -25.53 27.63 -1.08
CA HIS A 126 -26.19 26.53 -0.38
C HIS A 126 -25.77 26.33 1.08
N ILE A 127 -24.64 26.90 1.54
CA ILE A 127 -24.18 26.71 2.92
C ILE A 127 -24.45 27.96 3.77
N PRO A 128 -25.24 27.86 4.86
CA PRO A 128 -25.51 28.97 5.74
C PRO A 128 -24.24 29.42 6.49
N ASN A 129 -24.06 30.73 6.61
CA ASN A 129 -22.87 31.41 7.17
C ASN A 129 -22.45 30.99 8.60
N GLN A 130 -23.25 30.17 9.28
CA GLN A 130 -22.94 29.66 10.62
C GLN A 130 -21.97 28.46 10.56
N GLU A 131 -22.09 27.57 9.58
CA GLU A 131 -21.21 26.38 9.45
C GLU A 131 -19.82 26.73 8.88
N THR A 132 -19.72 27.75 8.02
CA THR A 132 -18.44 28.22 7.46
C THR A 132 -17.49 28.76 8.52
N ARG A 133 -18.02 29.30 9.63
CA ARG A 133 -17.19 29.75 10.76
C ARG A 133 -16.51 28.59 11.46
N HIS A 134 -17.21 27.46 11.65
CA HIS A 134 -16.62 26.27 12.27
C HIS A 134 -15.53 25.65 11.39
N LEU A 135 -15.73 25.59 10.07
CA LEU A 135 -14.71 25.13 9.12
C LEU A 135 -13.50 26.07 9.04
N ALA A 136 -13.72 27.39 9.02
CA ALA A 136 -12.65 28.38 9.02
C ALA A 136 -11.79 28.30 10.30
N THR A 137 -12.41 28.04 11.46
CA THR A 137 -11.68 27.82 12.72
C THR A 137 -10.87 26.53 12.70
N SER A 138 -11.40 25.44 12.12
CA SER A 138 -10.70 24.16 11.97
C SER A 138 -9.51 24.25 11.01
N VAL A 139 -9.67 24.98 9.89
CA VAL A 139 -8.58 25.23 8.93
C VAL A 139 -7.50 26.12 9.55
N ARG A 140 -7.87 27.16 10.31
CA ARG A 140 -6.89 27.99 11.05
C ARG A 140 -6.09 27.20 12.08
N ARG A 141 -6.70 26.19 12.73
CA ARG A 141 -5.98 25.27 13.63
C ARG A 141 -5.01 24.36 12.88
N LEU A 142 -5.40 23.83 11.71
CA LEU A 142 -4.51 23.03 10.85
C LEU A 142 -3.34 23.85 10.31
N VAL A 143 -3.55 25.15 10.05
CA VAL A 143 -2.52 26.10 9.59
C VAL A 143 -1.70 26.68 10.76
N GLY A 144 -1.95 26.24 12.00
CA GLY A 144 -1.08 26.54 13.16
C GLY A 144 -1.18 27.97 13.70
N LEU A 145 -2.26 28.68 13.41
CA LEU A 145 -2.44 30.09 13.80
C LEU A 145 -3.06 30.29 15.21
N GLU A 146 -3.39 29.23 15.94
CA GLU A 146 -3.88 29.30 17.34
C GLU A 146 -3.07 28.41 18.29
N ARG A 147 -2.71 28.97 19.45
CA ARG A 147 -1.95 28.33 20.53
C ARG A 147 -2.72 27.16 21.17
N PRO A 148 -2.03 26.13 21.69
CA PRO A 148 -2.65 24.89 22.15
C PRO A 148 -3.58 25.14 23.34
N ALA A 149 -4.84 24.73 23.20
CA ALA A 149 -5.81 24.69 24.29
C ALA A 149 -5.47 23.52 25.24
N ILE A 150 -5.68 23.77 26.53
CA ILE A 150 -5.39 22.91 27.68
C ILE A 150 -5.73 21.43 27.40
N ASN A 151 -4.71 20.57 27.45
CA ASN A 151 -4.81 19.12 27.29
C ASN A 151 -5.48 18.50 28.53
N GLY A 152 -6.82 18.47 28.57
CA GLY A 152 -7.58 17.82 29.63
C GLY A 152 -8.97 17.37 29.14
N ILE A 153 -9.55 16.37 29.80
CA ILE A 153 -10.92 15.91 29.55
C ILE A 153 -11.87 17.04 29.97
N VAL A 154 -12.63 17.58 29.03
CA VAL A 154 -13.62 18.64 29.31
C VAL A 154 -15.00 18.03 29.27
N VAL A 155 -15.73 18.12 30.38
CA VAL A 155 -17.15 17.74 30.47
C VAL A 155 -17.97 19.01 30.46
N GLN A 156 -18.90 19.12 29.51
CA GLN A 156 -19.81 20.25 29.36
C GLN A 156 -21.25 19.74 29.45
N SER A 157 -22.01 20.29 30.38
CA SER A 157 -23.45 20.04 30.51
C SER A 157 -24.22 21.15 29.78
N THR A 158 -25.19 20.77 28.96
CA THR A 158 -26.19 21.66 28.34
C THR A 158 -27.59 21.21 28.77
N PRO A 159 -28.62 22.05 28.61
CA PRO A 159 -30.00 21.68 28.98
C PRO A 159 -30.52 20.41 28.32
N ASP A 160 -30.00 20.08 27.13
CA ASP A 160 -30.43 18.95 26.31
C ASP A 160 -29.50 17.72 26.43
N GLY A 161 -28.36 17.82 27.12
CA GLY A 161 -27.42 16.70 27.23
C GLY A 161 -26.05 17.02 27.85
N ILE A 162 -25.23 15.99 28.01
CA ILE A 162 -23.86 16.07 28.50
C ILE A 162 -22.92 15.74 27.35
N SER A 163 -21.94 16.59 27.10
CA SER A 163 -20.85 16.33 26.15
C SER A 163 -19.52 16.17 26.89
N VAL A 164 -18.80 15.10 26.58
CA VAL A 164 -17.46 14.83 27.07
C VAL A 164 -16.51 14.92 25.89
N ARG A 165 -15.56 15.85 25.95
CA ARG A 165 -14.52 16.03 24.94
C ARG A 165 -13.18 15.56 25.48
N THR A 166 -12.65 14.53 24.86
CA THR A 166 -11.27 14.07 25.02
C THR A 166 -10.45 14.50 23.80
N GLN A 167 -9.12 14.34 23.84
CA GLN A 167 -8.23 14.72 22.73
C GLN A 167 -8.56 14.00 21.41
N GLN A 168 -9.24 12.86 21.46
CA GLN A 168 -9.47 11.98 20.31
C GLN A 168 -10.95 11.77 19.98
N ALA A 169 -11.86 12.06 20.91
CA ALA A 169 -13.28 11.80 20.71
C ALA A 169 -14.16 12.79 21.49
N THR A 170 -15.29 13.13 20.88
CA THR A 170 -16.39 13.82 21.57
C THR A 170 -17.55 12.84 21.69
N LEU A 171 -18.00 12.60 22.93
CA LEU A 171 -19.16 11.77 23.23
C LEU A 171 -20.26 12.67 23.79
N THR A 172 -21.45 12.62 23.19
CA THR A 172 -22.62 13.37 23.68
C THR A 172 -23.71 12.40 24.10
N ILE A 173 -24.18 12.53 25.33
CA ILE A 173 -25.29 11.77 25.90
C ILE A 173 -26.45 12.74 26.06
N LEU A 174 -27.55 12.50 25.36
CA LEU A 174 -28.77 13.28 25.49
C LEU A 174 -29.56 12.78 26.70
N HIS A 175 -30.12 13.70 27.48
CA HIS A 175 -30.96 13.36 28.63
C HIS A 175 -32.17 14.29 28.72
N PRO A 176 -33.29 13.85 29.33
CA PRO A 176 -34.40 14.73 29.60
C PRO A 176 -34.01 15.85 30.58
N ALA A 177 -34.73 16.97 30.55
CA ALA A 177 -34.42 18.17 31.34
C ALA A 177 -34.43 17.96 32.88
N SER A 178 -34.95 16.84 33.37
CA SER A 178 -35.01 16.49 34.80
C SER A 178 -33.82 15.64 35.29
N ALA A 179 -32.82 15.38 34.44
CA ALA A 179 -31.69 14.54 34.81
C ALA A 179 -30.70 15.26 35.73
N VAL A 180 -30.23 14.56 36.77
CA VAL A 180 -29.16 15.03 37.66
C VAL A 180 -27.82 14.60 37.09
N VAL A 181 -26.91 15.54 36.89
CA VAL A 181 -25.57 15.30 36.33
C VAL A 181 -24.52 15.42 37.43
N SER A 182 -23.81 14.33 37.71
CA SER A 182 -22.68 14.30 38.65
C SER A 182 -21.38 13.98 37.92
N VAL A 183 -20.33 14.74 38.18
CA VAL A 183 -18.99 14.54 37.62
C VAL A 183 -18.00 14.34 38.77
N SER A 184 -17.19 13.28 38.70
CA SER A 184 -16.17 12.95 39.70
C SER A 184 -14.78 12.88 39.07
N GLY A 185 -13.77 13.43 39.75
CA GLY A 185 -12.37 13.40 39.32
C GLY A 185 -11.40 13.35 40.49
N SER A 186 -10.16 12.93 40.21
CA SER A 186 -9.25 12.41 41.23
C SER A 186 -8.32 13.42 41.91
N SER A 187 -8.22 14.69 41.46
CA SER A 187 -7.26 15.63 42.06
C SER A 187 -7.62 17.11 41.98
N ALA A 188 -8.11 17.61 40.84
CA ALA A 188 -8.58 18.98 40.71
C ALA A 188 -9.71 19.06 39.69
N MET A 189 -10.82 19.72 40.06
CA MET A 189 -11.93 19.95 39.16
C MET A 189 -12.19 21.45 39.03
N ALA A 190 -12.31 21.91 37.78
CA ALA A 190 -12.67 23.28 37.47
C ALA A 190 -14.05 23.27 36.79
N ALA A 191 -15.03 23.90 37.43
CA ALA A 191 -16.33 24.16 36.84
C ALA A 191 -16.32 25.55 36.22
N ARG A 192 -16.70 25.66 34.94
CA ARG A 192 -16.90 26.94 34.27
C ARG A 192 -18.36 27.06 33.87
N TYR A 193 -19.05 28.01 34.48
CA TYR A 193 -20.40 28.40 34.12
C TYR A 193 -20.33 29.64 33.24
N VAL A 194 -21.11 29.65 32.16
CA VAL A 194 -21.28 30.80 31.27
C VAL A 194 -22.76 31.14 31.31
N ASP A 195 -23.08 32.35 31.75
CA ASP A 195 -24.44 32.88 31.65
C ASP A 195 -24.70 33.29 30.19
N GLU A 196 -25.72 32.69 29.57
CA GLU A 196 -26.04 32.91 28.16
C GLU A 196 -26.65 34.31 27.90
N ASP A 197 -27.30 34.91 28.91
CA ASP A 197 -27.96 36.22 28.77
C ASP A 197 -26.98 37.38 28.93
N THR A 198 -25.98 37.22 29.79
CA THR A 198 -25.00 38.28 30.13
C THR A 198 -23.62 38.04 29.54
N GLY A 199 -23.31 36.83 29.09
CA GLY A 199 -21.99 36.42 28.61
C GLY A 199 -20.94 36.34 29.71
N GLN A 200 -21.33 36.45 30.99
CA GLN A 200 -20.42 36.41 32.11
C GLN A 200 -19.94 34.97 32.36
N VAL A 201 -18.63 34.83 32.59
CA VAL A 201 -18.00 33.53 32.86
C VAL A 201 -17.57 33.47 34.32
N THR A 202 -18.13 32.52 35.07
CA THR A 202 -17.73 32.24 36.45
C THR A 202 -16.98 30.91 36.48
N ILE A 203 -15.74 30.93 36.99
CA ILE A 203 -14.88 29.75 37.12
C ILE A 203 -14.74 29.43 38.60
N THR A 204 -15.16 28.23 39.00
CA THR A 204 -14.99 27.71 40.36
C THR A 204 -14.03 26.54 40.32
N ASN A 205 -12.92 26.66 41.05
CA ASN A 205 -11.95 25.58 41.18
C ASN A 205 -12.15 24.90 42.53
N VAL A 206 -12.36 23.58 42.51
CA VAL A 206 -12.48 22.75 43.70
C VAL A 206 -11.30 21.78 43.72
N TYR A 207 -10.54 21.82 44.80
CA TYR A 207 -9.40 20.93 45.03
C TYR A 207 -9.84 19.84 46.02
N GLY A 208 -9.68 18.58 45.65
CA GLY A 208 -9.90 17.44 46.54
C GLY A 208 -8.62 17.13 47.33
N GLN A 209 -8.76 16.69 48.59
CA GLN A 209 -7.68 16.05 49.35
C GLN A 209 -7.78 14.53 49.24
#